data_AF-A0A7R6WUM4-F1
#
_entry.id   AF-A0A7R6WUM4-F1
#
_cell.length_a   1.000
_cell.length_b   1.000
_cell.length_c   1.000
_cell.angle_alpha   90.00
_cell.angle_beta   90.00
_cell.angle_gamma   90.00
#
_symmetry.space_group_name_H-M   'P 1'
#
loop_
_entity.id
_entity.type
_entity.pdbx_description
1 polymer ?
#
loop_
_entity_poly.entity_id
_entity_poly.type
_entity_poly.pdbx_seq_one_letter_code
_entity_poly.pdbx_strand_id
1 'polypeptide(L)'
;MLADAGVVAVIASADDEPVGIMVLNECTAIYAGGKFGYISELYVRPEKRSKGIAPQLLEVASREGRARGWKRLELAAPRQPKWKRTLDFYLRNGFEELGPRLFRII
;
A
#
# COMPACT_ATOMS: atom_id res chain seq x y z
N MET A 1 -15.61 6.51 -5.65
CA MET A 1 -15.30 5.21 -5.01
C MET A 1 -15.35 4.17 -6.11
N LEU A 2 -14.27 3.42 -6.34
CA LEU A 2 -14.35 2.24 -7.22
C LEU A 2 -15.28 1.24 -6.51
N ALA A 3 -16.43 0.92 -7.11
CA ALA A 3 -17.49 0.13 -6.47
C ALA A 3 -17.27 -1.39 -6.65
N ASP A 4 -16.04 -1.85 -6.45
CA ASP A 4 -15.70 -3.27 -6.38
C ASP A 4 -15.51 -3.64 -4.90
N ALA A 5 -16.22 -4.67 -4.43
CA ALA A 5 -16.15 -5.13 -3.04
C ALA A 5 -14.72 -5.55 -2.61
N GLY A 6 -13.87 -5.91 -3.58
CA GLY A 6 -12.47 -6.23 -3.37
C GLY A 6 -11.52 -5.03 -3.36
N VAL A 7 -11.98 -3.81 -3.70
CA VAL A 7 -11.11 -2.64 -3.85
C VAL A 7 -11.48 -1.54 -2.86
N VAL A 8 -10.48 -1.06 -2.12
CA VAL A 8 -10.60 0.09 -1.23
C VAL A 8 -9.68 1.19 -1.72
N ALA A 9 -10.26 2.31 -2.12
CA ALA A 9 -9.54 3.52 -2.51
C ALA A 9 -9.73 4.62 -1.47
N VAL A 10 -8.62 5.14 -0.95
CA VAL A 10 -8.60 6.16 0.11
C VAL A 10 -7.85 7.38 -0.40
N ILE A 11 -8.45 8.56 -0.27
CA ILE A 11 -7.82 9.84 -0.56
C ILE A 11 -7.49 10.51 0.77
N ALA A 12 -6.24 10.97 0.93
CA ALA A 12 -5.87 11.87 2.00
C ALA A 12 -6.05 13.31 1.51
N SER A 13 -6.75 14.12 2.30
CA SER A 13 -7.00 15.53 2.00
C SER A 13 -6.37 16.43 3.07
N ALA A 14 -5.90 17.60 2.67
CA ALA A 14 -5.48 18.68 3.56
C ALA A 14 -6.07 19.99 3.03
N ASP A 15 -6.78 20.74 3.88
CA ASP A 15 -7.48 21.97 3.48
C ASP A 15 -8.43 21.75 2.29
N ASP A 16 -9.19 20.65 2.33
CA ASP A 16 -10.07 20.15 1.26
C ASP A 16 -9.37 19.80 -0.08
N GLU A 17 -8.04 19.87 -0.15
CA GLU A 17 -7.28 19.47 -1.33
C GLU A 17 -6.78 18.01 -1.22
N PRO A 18 -6.93 17.19 -2.28
CA PRO A 18 -6.38 15.84 -2.31
C PRO A 18 -4.85 15.88 -2.40
N VAL A 19 -4.18 15.34 -1.38
CA VAL A 19 -2.71 15.36 -1.22
C VAL A 19 -2.07 13.97 -1.27
N GLY A 20 -2.85 12.91 -1.13
CA GLY A 20 -2.37 11.54 -1.25
C GLY A 20 -3.48 10.55 -1.58
N ILE A 21 -3.07 9.37 -2.04
CA ILE A 21 -3.98 8.28 -2.39
C ILE A 21 -3.37 6.94 -2.00
N MET A 22 -4.23 6.01 -1.63
CA MET A 22 -3.92 4.59 -1.53
C MET A 22 -5.00 3.78 -2.23
N VAL A 23 -4.60 2.77 -2.99
CA VAL A 23 -5.50 1.74 -3.53
C VAL A 23 -5.08 0.39 -2.98
N LEU A 24 -6.01 -0.28 -2.32
CA LEU A 24 -5.86 -1.57 -1.67
C LEU A 24 -6.80 -2.57 -2.34
N ASN A 25 -6.27 -3.74 -2.69
CA ASN A 25 -7.00 -4.80 -3.38
C ASN A 25 -6.98 -6.06 -2.52
N GLU A 26 -8.12 -6.73 -2.39
CA GLU A 26 -8.18 -8.07 -1.84
C GLU A 26 -7.56 -9.06 -2.82
N CYS A 27 -6.64 -9.88 -2.34
CA CYS A 27 -6.01 -10.96 -3.08
C CYS A 27 -6.16 -12.27 -2.31
N THR A 28 -6.04 -13.40 -2.99
CA THR A 28 -6.11 -14.73 -2.37
C THR A 28 -4.91 -15.56 -2.80
N ALA A 29 -4.18 -16.13 -1.83
CA ALA A 29 -3.07 -17.03 -2.12
C ALA A 29 -2.89 -18.08 -1.02
N ILE A 30 -2.43 -19.26 -1.42
CA ILE A 30 -2.16 -20.38 -0.50
C ILE A 30 -1.04 -20.00 0.48
N TYR A 31 0.05 -19.41 0.00
CA TYR A 31 1.19 -18.99 0.84
C TYR A 31 0.81 -17.89 1.85
N ALA A 32 -0.26 -17.13 1.56
CA ALA A 32 -0.80 -16.12 2.43
C ALA A 32 -1.77 -16.69 3.49
N GLY A 33 -2.11 -17.98 3.39
CA GLY A 33 -3.11 -18.61 4.25
C GLY A 33 -4.54 -18.15 3.95
N GLY A 34 -4.81 -17.75 2.70
CA GLY A 34 -6.11 -17.24 2.26
C GLY A 34 -6.05 -15.81 1.75
N LYS A 35 -6.98 -14.97 2.21
CA LYS A 35 -7.12 -13.58 1.77
C LYS A 35 -6.06 -12.67 2.39
N PHE A 36 -5.57 -11.72 1.61
CA PHE A 36 -4.64 -10.67 2.04
C PHE A 36 -4.87 -9.37 1.26
N GLY A 37 -4.29 -8.27 1.74
CA GLY A 37 -4.39 -6.97 1.06
C GLY A 37 -3.16 -6.67 0.22
N TYR A 38 -3.35 -6.26 -1.04
CA TYR A 38 -2.29 -5.76 -1.91
C TYR A 38 -2.45 -4.27 -2.18
N ILE A 39 -1.48 -3.46 -1.73
CA ILE A 39 -1.44 -2.02 -1.99
C ILE A 39 -0.87 -1.83 -3.40
N SER A 40 -1.76 -1.61 -4.38
CA SER A 40 -1.35 -1.40 -5.78
C SER A 40 -0.87 0.02 -6.03
N GLU A 41 -1.42 0.99 -5.29
CA GLU A 41 -1.04 2.40 -5.38
C GLU A 41 -0.85 2.99 -3.99
N LEU A 42 0.24 3.71 -3.81
CA LEU A 42 0.47 4.58 -2.66
C LEU A 42 1.26 5.79 -3.14
N TYR A 43 0.61 6.96 -3.13
CA TYR A 43 1.21 8.19 -3.61
C TYR A 43 0.87 9.35 -2.70
N VAL A 44 1.86 10.22 -2.50
CA VAL A 44 1.71 11.51 -1.82
C VAL A 44 2.39 12.58 -2.66
N ARG A 45 1.70 13.70 -2.87
CA ARG A 45 2.22 14.87 -3.58
C ARG A 45 3.59 15.27 -3.03
N PRO A 46 4.62 15.51 -3.86
CA PRO A 46 5.98 15.77 -3.41
C PRO A 46 6.10 16.83 -2.31
N GLU A 47 5.31 17.89 -2.41
CA GLU A 47 5.29 19.07 -1.54
C GLU A 47 4.69 18.76 -0.15
N LYS A 48 3.97 17.64 -0.03
CA LYS A 48 3.31 17.18 1.19
C LYS A 48 3.98 15.93 1.77
N ARG A 49 5.09 15.45 1.18
CA ARG A 49 5.85 14.29 1.68
C ARG A 49 6.52 14.58 3.02
N SER A 50 6.87 13.51 3.74
CA SER A 50 7.44 13.56 5.10
C SER A 50 6.57 14.22 6.17
N LYS A 51 5.29 14.48 5.88
CA LYS A 51 4.31 15.01 6.85
C LYS A 51 3.40 13.94 7.49
N GLY A 52 3.81 12.67 7.44
CA GLY A 52 3.04 11.56 8.05
C GLY A 52 1.83 11.04 7.25
N ILE A 53 1.56 11.59 6.05
CA ILE A 53 0.40 11.20 5.22
C ILE A 53 0.46 9.71 4.80
N ALA A 54 1.59 9.25 4.27
CA ALA A 54 1.71 7.85 3.83
C ALA A 54 1.57 6.84 5.00
N PRO A 55 2.19 7.05 6.18
CA PRO A 55 1.91 6.24 7.37
C PRO A 55 0.43 6.18 7.76
N GLN A 56 -0.29 7.32 7.70
CA GLN A 56 -1.72 7.34 7.98
C GLN A 56 -2.52 6.50 6.99
N LEU A 57 -2.18 6.55 5.70
CA LEU A 57 -2.78 5.70 4.68
C LEU A 57 -2.49 4.20 4.95
N LEU A 58 -1.26 3.85 5.34
CA LEU A 58 -0.90 2.47 5.72
C LEU A 58 -1.68 1.98 6.96
N GLU A 59 -1.95 2.85 7.94
CA GLU A 59 -2.80 2.48 9.07
C GLU A 59 -4.25 2.23 8.64
N VAL A 60 -4.77 3.00 7.67
CA VAL A 60 -6.09 2.71 7.08
C VAL A 60 -6.11 1.33 6.43
N ALA A 61 -5.09 0.97 5.64
CA ALA A 61 -4.99 -0.38 5.08
C ALA A 61 -4.89 -1.46 6.17
N SER A 62 -4.13 -1.19 7.24
CA SER A 62 -3.97 -2.15 8.35
C SER A 62 -5.28 -2.37 9.08
N ARG A 63 -6.05 -1.31 9.33
CA ARG A 63 -7.40 -1.40 9.91
C ARG A 63 -8.34 -2.18 9.00
N GLU A 64 -8.31 -1.94 7.69
CA GLU A 64 -9.12 -2.67 6.73
C GLU A 64 -8.77 -4.17 6.73
N GLY A 65 -7.48 -4.49 6.71
CA GLY A 65 -7.01 -5.87 6.79
C GLY A 65 -7.45 -6.57 8.08
N ARG A 66 -7.30 -5.91 9.23
CA ARG A 66 -7.76 -6.45 10.52
C ARG A 66 -9.27 -6.69 10.52
N ALA A 67 -10.06 -5.73 10.03
CA ALA A 67 -11.52 -5.86 9.95
C ALA A 67 -11.97 -7.03 9.06
N ARG A 68 -11.21 -7.34 8.00
CA ARG A 68 -11.46 -8.47 7.09
C ARG A 68 -10.77 -9.78 7.49
N GLY A 69 -10.07 -9.82 8.63
CA GLY A 69 -9.33 -10.99 9.10
C GLY A 69 -8.09 -11.34 8.27
N TRP A 70 -7.58 -10.42 7.47
CA TRP A 70 -6.35 -10.60 6.71
C TRP A 70 -5.14 -10.61 7.65
N LYS A 71 -4.17 -11.48 7.35
CA LYS A 71 -2.97 -11.65 8.18
C LYS A 71 -1.77 -10.80 7.71
N ARG A 72 -1.85 -10.21 6.51
CA ARG A 72 -0.75 -9.45 5.93
C ARG A 72 -1.23 -8.43 4.90
N LEU A 73 -0.38 -7.43 4.70
CA LEU A 73 -0.44 -6.50 3.58
C LEU A 73 0.81 -6.68 2.73
N GLU A 74 0.66 -6.64 1.43
CA GLU A 74 1.74 -6.77 0.46
C GLU A 74 1.75 -5.57 -0.47
N LEU A 75 2.93 -5.22 -0.97
CA LEU A 75 3.12 -4.17 -1.94
C LEU A 75 4.37 -4.43 -2.75
N ALA A 76 4.49 -3.71 -3.85
CA ALA A 76 5.71 -3.71 -4.64
C ALA A 76 6.53 -2.44 -4.39
N ALA A 77 7.70 -2.60 -3.77
CA ALA A 77 8.67 -1.53 -3.69
C ALA A 77 9.34 -1.28 -5.06
N PRO A 78 9.70 -0.02 -5.38
CA PRO A 78 10.44 0.30 -6.60
C PRO A 78 11.86 -0.29 -6.59
N ARG A 79 12.45 -0.44 -7.79
CA ARG A 79 13.77 -1.07 -7.97
C ARG A 79 14.90 -0.31 -7.27
N GLN A 80 15.79 -1.05 -6.62
CA GLN A 80 16.96 -0.52 -5.92
C GLN A 80 18.19 -0.42 -6.85
N PRO A 81 19.16 0.46 -6.56
CA PRO A 81 19.28 1.34 -5.37
C PRO A 81 18.63 2.72 -5.52
N LYS A 82 18.13 3.07 -6.71
CA LYS A 82 17.61 4.41 -7.05
C LYS A 82 16.54 4.91 -6.06
N TRP A 83 15.77 4.00 -5.47
CA TRP A 83 14.64 4.32 -4.61
C TRP A 83 14.82 3.82 -3.17
N LYS A 84 16.05 3.91 -2.64
CA LYS A 84 16.38 3.45 -1.28
C LYS A 84 15.51 4.12 -0.21
N ARG A 85 15.28 5.42 -0.31
CA ARG A 85 14.41 6.15 0.64
C ARG A 85 12.99 5.57 0.71
N THR A 86 12.46 5.11 -0.42
CA THR A 86 11.13 4.48 -0.49
C THR A 86 11.14 3.09 0.13
N LEU A 87 12.18 2.28 -0.12
CA LEU A 87 12.34 0.99 0.53
C LEU A 87 12.48 1.16 2.05
N ASP A 88 13.38 2.03 2.50
CA ASP A 88 13.59 2.32 3.92
C ASP A 88 12.30 2.84 4.59
N PHE A 89 11.44 3.56 3.85
CA PHE A 89 10.13 3.96 4.33
C PHE A 89 9.26 2.73 4.65
N TYR A 90 9.14 1.77 3.72
CA TYR A 90 8.35 0.57 3.96
C TYR A 90 8.92 -0.30 5.09
N LEU A 91 10.25 -0.50 5.11
CA LEU A 91 10.91 -1.26 6.19
C LEU A 91 10.62 -0.67 7.57
N ARG A 92 10.69 0.68 7.72
CA ARG A 92 10.34 1.35 8.98
C ARG A 92 8.86 1.28 9.34
N ASN A 93 7.98 0.99 8.38
CA ASN A 93 6.55 0.77 8.62
C ASN A 93 6.21 -0.73 8.76
N GLY A 94 7.20 -1.59 9.03
CA GLY A 94 6.99 -3.00 9.36
C GLY A 94 6.81 -3.92 8.16
N PHE A 95 7.11 -3.46 6.94
CA PHE A 95 7.20 -4.34 5.78
C PHE A 95 8.54 -5.07 5.76
N GLU A 96 8.52 -6.27 5.20
CA GLU A 96 9.70 -7.09 4.94
C GLU A 96 9.84 -7.36 3.44
N GLU A 97 11.05 -7.69 2.99
CA GLU A 97 11.29 -8.00 1.58
C GLU A 97 10.71 -9.37 1.21
N LEU A 98 9.81 -9.40 0.22
CA LEU A 98 9.22 -10.60 -0.33
C LEU A 98 9.71 -10.84 -1.77
N GLY A 99 10.90 -11.42 -1.90
CA GLY A 99 11.45 -11.87 -3.18
C GLY A 99 11.50 -10.80 -4.31
N PRO A 100 11.84 -11.21 -5.55
CA PRO A 100 11.81 -10.30 -6.69
C PRO A 100 10.40 -10.10 -7.25
N ARG A 101 10.07 -8.87 -7.66
CA ARG A 101 8.90 -8.60 -8.50
C ARG A 101 9.22 -8.87 -9.97
N LEU A 102 8.45 -9.75 -10.61
CA LEU A 102 8.57 -10.08 -12.03
C LEU A 102 7.30 -9.65 -12.79
N PHE A 103 7.45 -9.36 -14.08
CA PHE A 103 6.33 -9.15 -15.00
C PHE A 103 6.68 -9.77 -16.35
N ARG A 104 5.66 -10.09 -17.14
CA ARG A 104 5.78 -10.55 -18.53
C ARG A 104 4.81 -9.74 -19.38
N ILE A 105 5.28 -9.26 -20.52
CA ILE A 105 4.39 -8.69 -21.54
C ILE A 105 3.65 -9.86 -22.20
N ILE A 106 2.34 -9.75 -22.27
CA ILE A 106 1.45 -10.72 -22.94
C ILE A 106 1.23 -10.25 -24.37
#